data_AF-A0A1I3CN80-F1
#
_entry.id   AF-A0A1I3CN80-F1
#
_cell.length_a   1.000
_cell.length_b   1.000
_cell.length_c   1.000
_cell.angle_alpha   90.00
_cell.angle_beta   90.00
_cell.angle_gamma   90.00
#
_symmetry.space_group_name_H-M   'P 1'
#
loop_
_entity.id
_entity.type
_entity.pdbx_description
1 polymer ?
#
loop_
_entity_poly.entity_id
_entity_poly.type
_entity_poly.pdbx_seq_one_letter_code
_entity_poly.pdbx_strand_id
1 'polypeptide(L)'
;MIDVCYAIADEKGTYSKFLGTSLWSLCQQHAAKDLHIHILHDGTLREKEKQRFRQAAMHFGQQLSFYNVEVLAAAELDYLRQELPQAGVSRYTYAAFYRLLAARLLPPAVSRFIYFDADTVIHMDIAGLWQESLEDYPLAAVAEYDEAGDPADNPMVAAGWLDGRDYFNSGVLLVDREKFLAQGDILRAGIKRLKQLEGFVFYDQDILNAYFANGYKHLNIAYNAFVPALQFRKIQQLVPAVYHYDAGSLGLREDDVYDRLFYTVFSQTPWCDEDFLYRCFAQMERQHDIDLELARQVFSVASQRQRIFCANEASQKAIQELFNLGGKDRYLTMRSDMDWAGRLCQYERVSPAGRRLYILFSGQYEKIKQELLAAGWQEGQDFMDGWLLLPEKYSGHLFRSPALIRNL
;
A
#
# COMPACT_ATOMS: atom_id res chain seq x y z
N MET A 1 -22.50 -13.36 -20.50
CA MET A 1 -22.60 -12.92 -19.09
C MET A 1 -21.35 -13.42 -18.40
N ILE A 2 -20.57 -12.49 -17.86
CA ILE A 2 -19.35 -12.72 -17.11
C ILE A 2 -19.66 -12.27 -15.68
N ASP A 3 -19.57 -13.21 -14.73
CA ASP A 3 -19.80 -12.93 -13.32
C ASP A 3 -18.49 -12.48 -12.67
N VAL A 4 -18.51 -11.30 -12.06
CA VAL A 4 -17.34 -10.71 -11.39
C VAL A 4 -17.66 -10.46 -9.91
N CYS A 5 -16.80 -10.91 -9.02
CA CYS A 5 -16.99 -10.84 -7.58
C CYS A 5 -15.95 -9.94 -6.92
N TYR A 6 -16.40 -9.09 -6.00
CA TYR A 6 -15.59 -8.28 -5.11
C TYR A 6 -16.00 -8.53 -3.66
N ALA A 7 -15.08 -8.25 -2.72
CA ALA A 7 -15.37 -8.20 -1.29
C ALA A 7 -15.00 -6.85 -0.70
N ILE A 8 -15.79 -6.36 0.27
CA ILE A 8 -15.49 -5.10 0.96
C ILE A 8 -16.03 -5.06 2.39
N ALA A 9 -15.20 -4.53 3.30
CA ALA A 9 -15.62 -3.84 4.50
C ALA A 9 -15.15 -2.39 4.41
N ASP A 10 -15.96 -1.45 4.88
CA ASP A 10 -15.70 -0.02 4.78
C ASP A 10 -16.11 0.74 6.04
N GLU A 11 -15.61 0.28 7.20
CA GLU A 11 -15.90 0.85 8.52
C GLU A 11 -15.66 2.38 8.57
N LYS A 12 -14.53 2.82 8.00
CA LYS A 12 -14.15 4.24 7.98
C LYS A 12 -14.74 5.01 6.79
N GLY A 13 -15.35 4.31 5.82
CA GLY A 13 -15.87 4.96 4.64
C GLY A 13 -14.81 5.46 3.66
N THR A 14 -13.65 4.80 3.64
CA THR A 14 -12.46 5.20 2.89
C THR A 14 -12.00 4.17 1.88
N TYR A 15 -12.52 2.94 1.94
CA TYR A 15 -12.12 1.83 1.09
C TYR A 15 -13.01 1.69 -0.16
N SER A 16 -14.28 2.11 -0.09
CA SER A 16 -15.21 2.03 -1.23
C SER A 16 -14.71 2.72 -2.50
N LYS A 17 -13.87 3.77 -2.37
CA LYS A 17 -13.28 4.47 -3.51
C LYS A 17 -12.31 3.61 -4.32
N PHE A 18 -11.60 2.66 -3.68
CA PHE A 18 -10.68 1.77 -4.37
C PHE A 18 -11.47 0.75 -5.18
N LEU A 19 -12.42 0.05 -4.56
CA LEU A 19 -13.34 -0.86 -5.27
C LEU A 19 -14.08 -0.10 -6.38
N GLY A 20 -14.53 1.12 -6.13
CA GLY A 20 -15.19 1.96 -7.11
C GLY A 20 -14.31 2.26 -8.33
N THR A 21 -13.02 2.49 -8.11
CA THR A 21 -12.02 2.68 -9.17
C THR A 21 -11.78 1.39 -9.94
N SER A 22 -11.62 0.26 -9.25
CA SER A 22 -11.50 -1.06 -9.86
C SER A 22 -12.71 -1.38 -10.75
N LEU A 23 -13.92 -1.30 -10.19
CA LEU A 23 -15.18 -1.50 -10.91
C LEU A 23 -15.31 -0.57 -12.11
N TRP A 24 -14.98 0.72 -11.97
CA TRP A 24 -15.02 1.66 -13.09
C TRP A 24 -14.07 1.26 -14.21
N SER A 25 -12.83 0.90 -13.87
CA SER A 25 -11.84 0.46 -14.85
C SER A 25 -12.25 -0.84 -15.55
N LEU A 26 -12.80 -1.80 -14.80
CA LEU A 26 -13.37 -3.04 -15.34
C LEU A 26 -14.44 -2.76 -16.40
N CYS A 27 -15.44 -1.95 -16.04
CA CYS A 27 -16.54 -1.62 -16.94
C CYS A 27 -16.11 -0.75 -18.12
N GLN A 28 -15.09 0.11 -17.93
CA GLN A 28 -14.54 0.94 -19.00
C GLN A 28 -13.77 0.12 -20.04
N GLN A 29 -13.02 -0.89 -19.61
CA GLN A 29 -12.25 -1.73 -20.53
C GLN A 29 -13.10 -2.81 -21.21
N HIS A 30 -14.16 -3.29 -20.55
CA HIS A 30 -15.05 -4.30 -21.09
C HIS A 30 -16.33 -3.67 -21.67
N ALA A 31 -16.29 -3.36 -22.97
CA ALA A 31 -17.37 -2.64 -23.64
C ALA A 31 -18.69 -3.44 -23.76
N ALA A 32 -18.64 -4.77 -23.69
CA ALA A 32 -19.83 -5.60 -23.76
C ALA A 32 -20.67 -5.46 -22.48
N LYS A 33 -21.99 -5.37 -22.65
CA LYS A 33 -22.95 -5.12 -21.56
C LYS A 33 -23.44 -6.43 -20.94
N ASP A 34 -22.50 -7.32 -20.66
CA ASP A 34 -22.77 -8.64 -20.11
C ASP A 34 -21.94 -8.93 -18.87
N LEU A 35 -21.65 -7.92 -18.04
CA LEU A 35 -21.13 -8.12 -16.69
C LEU A 35 -22.26 -8.20 -15.67
N HIS A 36 -22.17 -9.18 -14.78
CA HIS A 36 -22.88 -9.16 -13.50
C HIS A 36 -21.84 -9.02 -12.38
N ILE A 37 -21.84 -7.86 -11.73
CA ILE A 37 -20.94 -7.56 -10.63
C ILE A 37 -21.61 -7.96 -9.31
N HIS A 38 -20.90 -8.72 -8.49
CA HIS A 38 -21.33 -9.19 -7.18
C HIS A 38 -20.43 -8.59 -6.11
N ILE A 39 -21.01 -7.87 -5.15
CA ILE A 39 -20.27 -7.27 -4.03
C ILE A 39 -20.67 -7.98 -2.75
N LEU A 40 -19.74 -8.77 -2.20
CA LEU A 40 -19.81 -9.33 -0.86
C LEU A 40 -19.44 -8.23 0.15
N HIS A 41 -20.29 -7.98 1.13
CA HIS A 41 -20.06 -6.92 2.11
C HIS A 41 -20.60 -7.27 3.50
N ASP A 42 -20.27 -6.47 4.51
CA ASP A 42 -20.86 -6.53 5.84
C ASP A 42 -21.71 -5.29 6.16
N GLY A 43 -22.16 -5.16 7.42
CA GLY A 43 -22.90 -4.01 7.90
C GLY A 43 -22.18 -2.66 7.82
N THR A 44 -20.87 -2.62 7.52
CA THR A 44 -20.12 -1.37 7.40
C THR A 44 -20.35 -0.66 6.06
N LEU A 45 -20.82 -1.37 5.03
CA LEU A 45 -21.09 -0.77 3.72
C LEU A 45 -22.38 0.07 3.74
N ARG A 46 -22.20 1.39 3.82
CA ARG A 46 -23.28 2.38 3.92
C ARG A 46 -24.09 2.48 2.62
N GLU A 47 -25.38 2.81 2.72
CA GLU A 47 -26.26 2.96 1.55
C GLU A 47 -25.79 4.00 0.54
N LYS A 48 -25.16 5.11 0.99
CA LYS A 48 -24.58 6.10 0.07
C LYS A 48 -23.50 5.50 -0.83
N GLU A 49 -22.70 4.57 -0.32
CA GLU A 49 -21.65 3.90 -1.12
C GLU A 49 -22.29 2.88 -2.06
N LYS A 50 -23.30 2.12 -1.59
CA LYS A 50 -24.08 1.23 -2.48
C LYS A 50 -24.73 1.99 -3.63
N GLN A 51 -25.25 3.19 -3.39
CA GLN A 51 -25.79 4.05 -4.44
C GLN A 51 -24.72 4.45 -5.46
N ARG A 52 -23.51 4.84 -5.02
CA ARG A 52 -22.38 5.14 -5.92
C ARG A 52 -21.96 3.93 -6.77
N PHE A 53 -21.90 2.74 -6.18
CA PHE A 53 -21.66 1.50 -6.94
C PHE A 53 -22.77 1.23 -7.98
N ARG A 54 -24.04 1.40 -7.61
CA ARG A 54 -25.16 1.28 -8.55
C ARG A 54 -25.05 2.29 -9.69
N GLN A 55 -24.69 3.54 -9.40
CA GLN A 55 -24.47 4.57 -10.41
C GLN A 55 -23.33 4.20 -11.36
N ALA A 56 -22.20 3.70 -10.83
CA ALA A 56 -21.07 3.26 -11.64
C ALA A 56 -21.46 2.09 -12.56
N ALA A 57 -22.10 1.04 -12.05
CA ALA A 57 -22.57 -0.08 -12.89
C ALA A 57 -23.61 0.38 -13.94
N MET A 58 -24.57 1.21 -13.53
CA MET A 58 -25.62 1.74 -14.42
C MET A 58 -25.05 2.63 -15.52
N HIS A 59 -23.99 3.40 -15.25
CA HIS A 59 -23.31 4.25 -16.25
C HIS A 59 -22.86 3.43 -17.47
N PHE A 60 -22.36 2.21 -17.24
CA PHE A 60 -21.93 1.30 -18.30
C PHE A 60 -23.02 0.32 -18.75
N GLY A 61 -24.20 0.34 -18.13
CA GLY A 61 -25.29 -0.59 -18.40
C GLY A 61 -25.03 -2.02 -17.91
N GLN A 62 -24.22 -2.18 -16.87
CA GLN A 62 -23.88 -3.47 -16.25
C GLN A 62 -24.82 -3.80 -15.08
N GLN A 63 -24.88 -5.07 -14.71
CA GLN A 63 -25.69 -5.53 -13.59
C GLN A 63 -24.87 -5.53 -12.29
N LEU A 64 -25.53 -5.26 -11.16
CA LEU A 64 -24.89 -5.21 -9.85
C LEU A 64 -25.80 -5.85 -8.78
N SER A 65 -25.21 -6.65 -7.90
CA SER A 65 -25.89 -7.24 -6.74
C SER A 65 -25.03 -7.20 -5.49
N PHE A 66 -25.67 -7.01 -4.34
CA PHE A 66 -25.02 -6.93 -3.04
C PHE A 66 -25.40 -8.13 -2.17
N TYR A 67 -24.42 -8.67 -1.45
CA TYR A 67 -24.58 -9.84 -0.61
C TYR A 67 -24.05 -9.51 0.79
N ASN A 68 -24.96 -9.35 1.75
CA ASN A 68 -24.56 -9.11 3.13
C ASN A 68 -24.10 -10.43 3.77
N VAL A 69 -22.79 -10.58 3.94
CA VAL A 69 -22.15 -11.78 4.47
C VAL A 69 -22.52 -12.00 5.94
N GLU A 70 -22.81 -10.95 6.71
CA GLU A 70 -23.28 -11.10 8.09
C GLU A 70 -24.66 -11.74 8.18
N VAL A 71 -25.48 -11.59 7.13
CA VAL A 71 -26.79 -12.22 7.05
C VAL A 71 -26.68 -13.62 6.44
N LEU A 72 -25.91 -13.75 5.35
CA LEU A 72 -25.84 -14.98 4.56
C LEU A 72 -24.88 -16.03 5.13
N ALA A 73 -23.93 -15.63 5.97
CA ALA A 73 -22.85 -16.46 6.49
C ALA A 73 -22.53 -16.18 7.97
N ALA A 74 -23.56 -15.85 8.77
CA ALA A 74 -23.39 -15.47 10.18
C ALA A 74 -22.56 -16.50 10.97
N ALA A 75 -22.87 -17.79 10.83
CA ALA A 75 -22.19 -18.86 11.54
C ALA A 75 -20.71 -19.03 11.14
N GLU A 76 -20.38 -18.73 9.88
CA GLU A 76 -18.99 -18.75 9.41
C GLU A 76 -18.21 -17.53 9.91
N LEU A 77 -18.84 -16.35 9.96
CA LEU A 77 -18.21 -15.15 10.50
C LEU A 77 -18.00 -15.24 12.01
N ASP A 78 -18.96 -15.78 12.76
CA ASP A 78 -18.82 -15.98 14.21
C ASP A 78 -17.67 -16.95 14.50
N TYR A 79 -17.57 -18.03 13.73
CA TYR A 79 -16.42 -18.94 13.82
C TYR A 79 -15.10 -18.23 13.51
N LEU A 80 -15.03 -17.46 12.41
CA LEU A 80 -13.84 -16.70 12.03
C LEU A 80 -13.42 -15.70 13.13
N ARG A 81 -14.36 -14.96 13.70
CA ARG A 81 -14.11 -13.98 14.77
C ARG A 81 -13.64 -14.65 16.06
N GLN A 82 -14.19 -15.81 16.38
CA GLN A 82 -13.79 -16.59 17.55
C GLN A 82 -12.39 -17.18 17.38
N GLU A 83 -12.10 -17.74 16.21
CA GLU A 83 -10.89 -18.50 15.99
C GLU A 83 -9.70 -17.62 15.57
N LEU A 84 -9.93 -16.52 14.87
CA LEU A 84 -8.89 -15.58 14.42
C LEU A 84 -9.25 -14.12 14.76
N PRO A 85 -9.42 -13.77 16.05
CA PRO A 85 -9.78 -12.41 16.46
C PRO A 85 -8.80 -11.33 15.96
N GLN A 86 -7.52 -11.68 15.81
CA GLN A 86 -6.47 -10.80 15.32
C GLN A 86 -6.65 -10.39 13.85
N ALA A 87 -7.36 -11.17 13.04
CA ALA A 87 -7.61 -10.82 11.64
C ALA A 87 -8.47 -9.57 11.51
N GLY A 88 -9.39 -9.33 12.45
CA GLY A 88 -10.28 -8.16 12.45
C GLY A 88 -9.58 -6.82 12.67
N VAL A 89 -8.43 -6.82 13.35
CA VAL A 89 -7.60 -5.61 13.58
C VAL A 89 -6.37 -5.54 12.67
N SER A 90 -6.19 -6.54 11.81
CA SER A 90 -5.13 -6.55 10.80
C SER A 90 -5.45 -5.58 9.66
N ARG A 91 -4.45 -5.32 8.80
CA ARG A 91 -4.65 -4.49 7.60
C ARG A 91 -5.67 -5.06 6.61
N TYR A 92 -5.90 -6.37 6.61
CA TYR A 92 -6.77 -7.06 5.65
C TYR A 92 -8.24 -7.16 6.11
N THR A 93 -8.49 -6.99 7.41
CA THR A 93 -9.82 -7.14 8.05
C THR A 93 -10.47 -8.52 7.81
N TYR A 94 -11.68 -8.74 8.33
CA TYR A 94 -12.43 -9.96 8.02
C TYR A 94 -12.96 -10.03 6.57
N ALA A 95 -13.02 -8.91 5.86
CA ALA A 95 -13.52 -8.87 4.49
C ALA A 95 -12.69 -9.71 3.52
N ALA A 96 -11.38 -9.85 3.76
CA ALA A 96 -10.51 -10.67 2.93
C ALA A 96 -10.94 -12.15 2.89
N PHE A 97 -11.57 -12.66 3.96
CA PHE A 97 -12.10 -14.03 4.02
C PHE A 97 -13.41 -14.21 3.25
N TYR A 98 -14.09 -13.15 2.83
CA TYR A 98 -15.37 -13.27 2.10
C TYR A 98 -15.17 -13.96 0.75
N ARG A 99 -13.98 -13.85 0.15
CA ARG A 99 -13.63 -14.56 -1.09
C ARG A 99 -13.70 -16.08 -0.94
N LEU A 100 -13.34 -16.61 0.24
CA LEU A 100 -13.44 -18.05 0.54
C LEU A 100 -14.90 -18.52 0.57
N LEU A 101 -15.83 -17.61 0.87
CA LEU A 101 -17.26 -17.87 0.94
C LEU A 101 -17.98 -17.58 -0.39
N ALA A 102 -17.33 -16.90 -1.34
CA ALA A 102 -17.96 -16.42 -2.58
C ALA A 102 -18.67 -17.52 -3.35
N ALA A 103 -18.01 -18.66 -3.59
CA ALA A 103 -18.58 -19.78 -4.33
C ALA A 103 -19.87 -20.34 -3.68
N ARG A 104 -20.01 -20.21 -2.36
CA ARG A 104 -21.23 -20.62 -1.64
C ARG A 104 -22.31 -19.54 -1.68
N LEU A 105 -21.91 -18.27 -1.57
CA LEU A 105 -22.81 -17.13 -1.40
C LEU A 105 -23.41 -16.61 -2.72
N LEU A 106 -22.71 -16.77 -3.83
CA LEU A 106 -23.22 -16.36 -5.14
C LEU A 106 -24.45 -17.19 -5.55
N PRO A 107 -25.37 -16.65 -6.38
CA PRO A 107 -26.57 -17.38 -6.81
C PRO A 107 -26.22 -18.70 -7.52
N PRO A 108 -26.99 -19.80 -7.36
CA PRO A 108 -26.67 -21.09 -7.97
C PRO A 108 -26.50 -21.08 -9.50
N ALA A 109 -27.06 -20.09 -10.19
CA ALA A 109 -26.90 -19.90 -11.63
C ALA A 109 -25.48 -19.50 -12.04
N VAL A 110 -24.68 -18.93 -11.12
CA VAL A 110 -23.27 -18.59 -11.35
C VAL A 110 -22.46 -19.87 -11.25
N SER A 111 -21.97 -20.41 -12.37
CA SER A 111 -21.12 -21.61 -12.42
C SER A 111 -19.62 -21.31 -12.42
N ARG A 112 -19.25 -20.09 -12.82
CA ARG A 112 -17.88 -19.57 -12.89
C ARG A 112 -17.90 -18.10 -12.52
N PHE A 113 -16.86 -17.58 -11.90
CA PHE A 113 -16.73 -16.14 -11.64
C PHE A 113 -15.25 -15.72 -11.64
N ILE A 114 -14.99 -14.44 -11.95
CA ILE A 114 -13.70 -13.80 -11.71
C ILE A 114 -13.79 -13.05 -10.38
N TYR A 115 -12.86 -13.28 -9.46
CA TYR A 115 -12.70 -12.48 -8.27
C TYR A 115 -11.60 -11.44 -8.50
N PHE A 116 -11.86 -10.20 -8.08
CA PHE A 116 -10.87 -9.13 -8.02
C PHE A 116 -10.82 -8.54 -6.61
N ASP A 117 -9.61 -8.26 -6.12
CA ASP A 117 -9.43 -7.39 -4.97
C ASP A 117 -9.76 -5.93 -5.32
N ALA A 118 -10.18 -5.19 -4.30
CA ALA A 118 -10.68 -3.82 -4.44
C ALA A 118 -9.60 -2.81 -4.87
N ASP A 119 -8.33 -3.15 -4.69
CA ASP A 119 -7.14 -2.36 -5.00
C ASP A 119 -6.52 -2.77 -6.36
N THR A 120 -7.36 -3.17 -7.30
CA THR A 120 -6.98 -3.41 -8.70
C THR A 120 -7.39 -2.26 -9.61
N VAL A 121 -6.66 -2.05 -10.71
CA VAL A 121 -7.08 -1.23 -11.86
C VAL A 121 -6.96 -2.07 -13.11
N ILE A 122 -8.09 -2.37 -13.72
CA ILE A 122 -8.21 -3.19 -14.93
C ILE A 122 -7.90 -2.30 -16.13
N HIS A 123 -6.81 -2.59 -16.84
CA HIS A 123 -6.36 -1.89 -18.04
C HIS A 123 -6.32 -2.84 -19.26
N MET A 124 -7.28 -3.78 -19.31
CA MET A 124 -7.44 -4.72 -20.42
C MET A 124 -8.87 -5.26 -20.48
N ASP A 125 -9.27 -5.81 -21.63
CA ASP A 125 -10.52 -6.55 -21.74
C ASP A 125 -10.40 -7.91 -21.00
N ILE A 126 -11.31 -8.14 -20.06
CA ILE A 126 -11.39 -9.34 -19.22
C ILE A 126 -12.01 -10.54 -19.92
N ALA A 127 -12.54 -10.39 -21.14
CA ALA A 127 -13.09 -11.51 -21.92
C ALA A 127 -12.04 -12.63 -22.12
N GLY A 128 -10.77 -12.26 -22.30
CA GLY A 128 -9.66 -13.23 -22.37
C GLY A 128 -9.51 -14.02 -21.07
N LEU A 129 -9.48 -13.32 -19.92
CA LEU A 129 -9.42 -13.97 -18.60
C LEU A 129 -10.59 -14.92 -18.38
N TRP A 130 -11.81 -14.49 -18.72
CA TRP A 130 -13.01 -15.31 -18.58
C TRP A 130 -12.96 -16.61 -19.39
N GLN A 131 -12.36 -16.56 -20.57
CA GLN A 131 -12.26 -17.67 -21.52
C GLN A 131 -11.11 -18.63 -21.20
N GLU A 132 -10.23 -18.30 -20.26
CA GLU A 132 -9.16 -19.21 -19.83
C GLU A 132 -9.74 -20.58 -19.44
N SER A 133 -9.08 -21.63 -19.91
CA SER A 133 -9.45 -22.99 -19.56
C SER A 133 -8.92 -23.30 -18.16
N LEU A 134 -9.83 -23.63 -17.25
CA LEU A 134 -9.49 -24.13 -15.92
C LEU A 134 -9.08 -25.60 -15.93
N GLU A 135 -9.24 -26.30 -17.06
CA GLU A 135 -9.00 -27.75 -17.16
C GLU A 135 -9.74 -28.48 -16.03
N ASP A 136 -9.05 -29.30 -15.23
CA ASP A 136 -9.61 -29.98 -14.07
C ASP A 136 -9.41 -29.22 -12.75
N TYR A 137 -8.85 -28.00 -12.81
CA TYR A 137 -8.52 -27.22 -11.63
C TYR A 137 -9.72 -26.42 -11.09
N PRO A 138 -9.83 -26.25 -9.75
CA PRO A 138 -10.88 -25.43 -9.15
C PRO A 138 -10.75 -23.93 -9.42
N LEU A 139 -9.53 -23.46 -9.65
CA LEU A 139 -9.24 -22.05 -9.90
C LEU A 139 -7.99 -21.84 -10.75
N ALA A 140 -7.87 -20.63 -11.30
CA ALA A 140 -6.65 -20.09 -11.87
C ALA A 140 -6.24 -18.80 -11.17
N ALA A 141 -4.93 -18.59 -11.05
CA ALA A 141 -4.34 -17.44 -10.38
C ALA A 141 -2.94 -17.16 -10.96
N VAL A 142 -2.34 -16.04 -10.57
CA VAL A 142 -0.96 -15.68 -10.93
C VAL A 142 -0.04 -16.00 -9.75
N ALA A 143 1.04 -16.73 -10.01
CA ALA A 143 2.08 -17.00 -9.01
C ALA A 143 2.66 -15.68 -8.45
N GLU A 144 2.87 -15.63 -7.14
CA GLU A 144 3.40 -14.46 -6.46
C GLU A 144 4.92 -14.52 -6.39
N TYR A 145 5.55 -13.49 -6.94
CA TYR A 145 6.99 -13.29 -6.88
C TYR A 145 7.27 -12.01 -6.12
N ASP A 146 8.41 -11.96 -5.43
CA ASP A 146 8.88 -10.75 -4.79
C ASP A 146 9.28 -9.67 -5.82
N GLU A 147 9.69 -8.50 -5.31
CA GLU A 147 10.10 -7.37 -6.13
C GLU A 147 11.31 -7.70 -7.03
N ALA A 148 12.17 -8.63 -6.62
CA ALA A 148 13.33 -9.11 -7.38
C ALA A 148 12.96 -10.17 -8.44
N GLY A 149 11.80 -10.83 -8.30
CA GLY A 149 11.32 -11.87 -9.19
C GLY A 149 11.61 -13.27 -8.71
N ASP A 150 12.05 -13.40 -7.46
CA ASP A 150 12.22 -14.67 -6.80
C ASP A 150 10.87 -15.10 -6.17
N PRO A 151 10.65 -16.41 -5.94
CA PRO A 151 9.50 -16.87 -5.18
C PRO A 151 9.42 -16.14 -3.84
N ALA A 152 8.24 -15.60 -3.50
CA ALA A 152 8.07 -14.82 -2.29
C ALA A 152 8.47 -15.62 -1.04
N ASP A 153 9.27 -15.02 -0.15
CA ASP A 153 9.58 -15.60 1.15
C ASP A 153 8.30 -15.63 1.98
N ASN A 154 7.74 -16.83 2.11
CA ASN A 154 6.46 -17.06 2.77
C ASN A 154 6.62 -18.15 3.85
N PRO A 155 6.03 -17.98 5.04
CA PRO A 155 6.09 -18.98 6.11
C PRO A 155 5.70 -20.39 5.69
N MET A 156 4.75 -20.55 4.76
CA MET A 156 4.33 -21.84 4.20
C MET A 156 5.46 -22.51 3.40
N VAL A 157 6.21 -21.73 2.63
CA VAL A 157 7.37 -22.20 1.86
C VAL A 157 8.49 -22.60 2.82
N ALA A 158 8.78 -21.75 3.82
CA ALA A 158 9.77 -22.03 4.85
C ALA A 158 9.42 -23.29 5.68
N ALA A 159 8.14 -23.52 5.94
CA ALA A 159 7.63 -24.72 6.61
C ALA A 159 7.54 -25.96 5.70
N GLY A 160 7.89 -25.84 4.41
CA GLY A 160 7.86 -26.93 3.43
C GLY A 160 6.45 -27.40 3.05
N TRP A 161 5.43 -26.55 3.18
CA TRP A 161 4.05 -26.91 2.84
C TRP A 161 3.79 -26.88 1.33
N LEU A 162 4.53 -26.08 0.58
CA LEU A 162 4.44 -25.90 -0.87
C LEU A 162 5.76 -25.34 -1.43
N ASP A 163 5.97 -25.45 -2.75
CA ASP A 163 7.06 -24.75 -3.45
C ASP A 163 6.66 -23.27 -3.64
N GLY A 164 7.59 -22.34 -3.41
CA GLY A 164 7.30 -20.91 -3.56
C GLY A 164 6.86 -20.52 -4.97
N ARG A 165 7.21 -21.29 -6.00
CA ARG A 165 6.76 -21.07 -7.39
C ARG A 165 5.28 -21.37 -7.59
N ASP A 166 4.70 -22.15 -6.68
CA ASP A 166 3.31 -22.55 -6.70
C ASP A 166 2.45 -21.65 -5.78
N TYR A 167 3.09 -20.80 -4.96
CA TYR A 167 2.39 -19.82 -4.16
C TYR A 167 1.83 -18.71 -5.05
N PHE A 168 0.52 -18.49 -5.03
CA PHE A 168 -0.17 -17.50 -5.86
C PHE A 168 -0.77 -16.35 -5.06
N ASN A 169 -0.86 -15.20 -5.71
CA ASN A 169 -1.55 -14.03 -5.17
C ASN A 169 -3.07 -14.22 -5.31
N SER A 170 -3.83 -14.00 -4.23
CA SER A 170 -5.28 -14.23 -4.21
C SER A 170 -6.12 -13.06 -4.74
N GLY A 171 -5.50 -11.96 -5.15
CA GLY A 171 -6.20 -10.74 -5.57
C GLY A 171 -6.84 -10.82 -6.94
N VAL A 172 -6.47 -11.80 -7.77
CA VAL A 172 -7.19 -12.11 -9.01
C VAL A 172 -7.34 -13.61 -9.16
N LEU A 173 -8.58 -14.10 -9.15
CA LEU A 173 -8.89 -15.53 -9.27
C LEU A 173 -9.93 -15.75 -10.37
N LEU A 174 -9.72 -16.73 -11.24
CA LEU A 174 -10.79 -17.30 -12.05
C LEU A 174 -11.24 -18.60 -11.39
N VAL A 175 -12.52 -18.71 -11.04
CA VAL A 175 -13.01 -19.81 -10.19
C VAL A 175 -14.06 -20.64 -10.92
N ASP A 176 -13.87 -21.97 -10.92
CA ASP A 176 -14.91 -22.94 -11.23
C ASP A 176 -15.68 -23.23 -9.93
N ARG A 177 -16.95 -22.84 -9.87
CA ARG A 177 -17.72 -22.92 -8.63
C ARG A 177 -17.86 -24.35 -8.14
N GLU A 178 -18.19 -25.28 -9.03
CA GLU A 178 -18.50 -26.65 -8.63
C GLU A 178 -17.26 -27.32 -8.06
N LYS A 179 -16.13 -27.21 -8.77
CA LYS A 179 -14.85 -27.77 -8.33
C LYS A 179 -14.33 -27.12 -7.05
N PHE A 180 -14.56 -25.82 -6.88
CA PHE A 180 -14.21 -25.10 -5.66
C PHE A 180 -15.02 -25.60 -4.46
N LEU A 181 -16.35 -25.72 -4.63
CA LEU A 181 -17.23 -26.26 -3.58
C LEU A 181 -16.93 -27.73 -3.25
N ALA A 182 -16.45 -28.52 -4.23
CA ALA A 182 -16.05 -29.90 -4.01
C ALA A 182 -14.87 -30.06 -3.04
N GLN A 183 -14.10 -29.00 -2.75
CA GLN A 183 -13.05 -29.02 -1.72
C GLN A 183 -13.59 -28.96 -0.27
N GLY A 184 -14.90 -28.76 -0.11
CA GLY A 184 -15.55 -28.69 1.20
C GLY A 184 -15.42 -27.34 1.89
N ASP A 185 -15.47 -27.34 3.22
CA ASP A 185 -15.42 -26.12 4.04
C ASP A 185 -13.97 -25.65 4.25
N ILE A 186 -13.43 -25.00 3.21
CA ILE A 186 -12.05 -24.49 3.21
C ILE A 186 -11.84 -23.39 4.26
N LEU A 187 -12.89 -22.66 4.68
CA LEU A 187 -12.74 -21.63 5.70
C LEU A 187 -12.40 -22.26 7.04
N ARG A 188 -13.23 -23.17 7.54
CA ARG A 188 -13.00 -23.77 8.86
C ARG A 188 -11.76 -24.63 8.89
N ALA A 189 -11.57 -25.46 7.87
CA ALA A 189 -10.42 -26.35 7.79
C ALA A 189 -9.13 -25.57 7.49
N GLY A 190 -9.20 -24.51 6.69
CA GLY A 190 -8.11 -23.57 6.45
C GLY A 190 -7.66 -22.84 7.70
N ILE A 191 -8.58 -22.29 8.49
CA ILE A 191 -8.25 -21.64 9.78
C ILE A 191 -7.53 -22.60 10.73
N LYS A 192 -8.03 -23.84 10.84
CA LYS A 192 -7.38 -24.87 11.66
C LYS A 192 -5.96 -25.17 11.18
N ARG A 193 -5.77 -25.25 9.86
CA ARG A 193 -4.46 -25.48 9.26
C ARG A 193 -3.53 -24.30 9.47
N LEU A 194 -3.95 -23.07 9.18
CA LEU A 194 -3.15 -21.86 9.39
C LEU A 194 -2.59 -21.74 10.80
N LYS A 195 -3.37 -22.10 11.82
CA LYS A 195 -2.91 -22.07 13.22
C LYS A 195 -1.74 -23.01 13.52
N GLN A 196 -1.45 -23.97 12.65
CA GLN A 196 -0.28 -24.85 12.75
C GLN A 196 0.98 -24.22 12.15
N LEU A 197 0.82 -23.11 11.41
CA LEU A 197 1.91 -22.35 10.83
C LEU A 197 2.31 -21.21 11.76
N GLU A 198 3.56 -21.18 12.18
CA GLU A 198 4.07 -20.01 12.88
C GLU A 198 4.25 -18.86 11.89
N GLY A 199 3.77 -17.67 12.27
CA GLY A 199 4.03 -16.44 11.52
C GLY A 199 3.26 -16.26 10.22
N PHE A 200 2.14 -16.96 9.98
CA PHE A 200 1.28 -16.69 8.81
C PHE A 200 0.85 -15.21 8.75
N VAL A 201 0.84 -14.63 7.55
CA VAL A 201 0.70 -13.16 7.36
C VAL A 201 -0.45 -12.80 6.44
N PHE A 202 -0.83 -13.68 5.50
CA PHE A 202 -1.75 -13.35 4.40
C PHE A 202 -3.12 -14.03 4.52
N TYR A 203 -3.40 -14.64 5.67
CA TYR A 203 -4.73 -15.13 6.07
C TYR A 203 -5.45 -15.94 4.98
N ASP A 204 -6.44 -15.37 4.29
CA ASP A 204 -7.22 -16.03 3.26
C ASP A 204 -6.37 -16.48 2.06
N GLN A 205 -5.32 -15.73 1.69
CA GLN A 205 -4.38 -16.14 0.64
C GLN A 205 -3.60 -17.39 1.06
N ASP A 206 -3.15 -17.46 2.32
CA ASP A 206 -2.47 -18.63 2.85
C ASP A 206 -3.42 -19.84 2.93
N ILE A 207 -4.70 -19.63 3.24
CA ILE A 207 -5.73 -20.69 3.18
C ILE A 207 -5.90 -21.19 1.75
N LEU A 208 -6.05 -20.29 0.78
CA LEU A 208 -6.20 -20.69 -0.63
C LEU A 208 -4.98 -21.48 -1.10
N ASN A 209 -3.77 -21.00 -0.83
CA ASN A 209 -2.55 -21.69 -1.20
C ASN A 209 -2.40 -23.05 -0.52
N ALA A 210 -2.86 -23.20 0.73
CA ALA A 210 -2.81 -24.48 1.43
C ALA A 210 -3.66 -25.58 0.78
N TYR A 211 -4.68 -25.19 0.01
CA TYR A 211 -5.59 -26.10 -0.69
C TYR A 211 -5.26 -26.24 -2.18
N PHE A 212 -4.84 -25.16 -2.83
CA PHE A 212 -4.86 -25.06 -4.28
C PHE A 212 -3.47 -24.92 -4.92
N ALA A 213 -2.39 -24.65 -4.17
CA ALA A 213 -1.07 -24.41 -4.77
C ALA A 213 -0.58 -25.57 -5.65
N ASN A 214 -0.87 -26.83 -5.28
CA ASN A 214 -0.51 -28.01 -6.08
C ASN A 214 -1.56 -28.40 -7.14
N GLY A 215 -2.57 -27.56 -7.38
CA GLY A 215 -3.76 -27.91 -8.15
C GLY A 215 -4.53 -26.70 -8.66
N TYR A 216 -3.81 -25.70 -9.20
CA TYR A 216 -4.42 -24.54 -9.84
C TYR A 216 -3.84 -24.31 -11.25
N LYS A 217 -4.59 -23.58 -12.06
CA LYS A 217 -4.14 -23.16 -13.37
C LYS A 217 -3.32 -21.87 -13.26
N HIS A 218 -2.08 -21.88 -13.74
CA HIS A 218 -1.24 -20.68 -13.79
C HIS A 218 -1.73 -19.73 -14.88
N LEU A 219 -2.02 -18.50 -14.49
CA LEU A 219 -2.40 -17.39 -15.37
C LEU A 219 -1.16 -16.60 -15.81
N ASN A 220 -1.30 -15.90 -16.95
CA ASN A 220 -0.32 -14.92 -17.37
C ASN A 220 -0.21 -13.78 -16.33
N ILE A 221 1.01 -13.32 -16.04
CA ILE A 221 1.27 -12.23 -15.08
C ILE A 221 0.51 -10.93 -15.41
N ALA A 222 0.14 -10.71 -16.68
CA ALA A 222 -0.70 -9.59 -17.08
C ALA A 222 -2.08 -9.58 -16.38
N TYR A 223 -2.60 -10.74 -15.95
CA TYR A 223 -3.87 -10.81 -15.23
C TYR A 223 -3.76 -10.42 -13.75
N ASN A 224 -2.55 -10.23 -13.21
CA ASN A 224 -2.31 -9.74 -11.85
C ASN A 224 -0.90 -9.12 -11.76
N ALA A 225 -0.73 -7.96 -12.40
CA ALA A 225 0.54 -7.26 -12.48
C ALA A 225 0.76 -6.43 -11.20
N PHE A 226 1.64 -6.92 -10.33
CA PHE A 226 1.88 -6.33 -9.01
C PHE A 226 2.64 -5.00 -9.11
N VAL A 227 1.96 -3.89 -8.78
CA VAL A 227 2.48 -2.53 -8.94
C VAL A 227 3.75 -2.27 -8.12
N PRO A 228 3.88 -2.70 -6.85
CA PRO A 228 5.12 -2.55 -6.09
C PRO A 228 6.34 -3.12 -6.82
N ALA A 229 6.23 -4.32 -7.39
CA ALA A 229 7.32 -4.94 -8.14
C ALA A 229 7.66 -4.16 -9.41
N LEU A 230 6.66 -3.65 -10.13
CA LEU A 230 6.88 -2.81 -11.31
C LEU A 230 7.59 -1.49 -10.95
N GLN A 231 7.17 -0.85 -9.86
CA GLN A 231 7.78 0.37 -9.33
C GLN A 231 9.21 0.14 -8.85
N PHE A 232 9.45 -0.95 -8.10
CA PHE A 232 10.78 -1.34 -7.64
C PHE A 232 11.75 -1.56 -8.82
N ARG A 233 11.28 -2.23 -9.88
CA ARG A 233 12.03 -2.46 -11.12
C ARG A 233 12.08 -1.24 -12.04
N LYS A 234 11.45 -0.13 -11.65
CA LYS A 234 11.39 1.13 -12.42
C LYS A 234 10.82 0.94 -13.82
N ILE A 235 9.87 0.03 -13.98
CA ILE A 235 9.14 -0.13 -15.22
C ILE A 235 8.15 1.04 -15.31
N GLN A 236 8.25 1.84 -16.36
CA GLN A 236 7.43 3.04 -16.58
C GLN A 236 6.67 2.93 -17.91
N GLN A 237 6.08 1.76 -18.14
CA GLN A 237 5.31 1.48 -19.34
C GLN A 237 4.02 0.77 -18.95
N LEU A 238 2.89 1.34 -19.39
CA LEU A 238 1.60 0.66 -19.33
C LEU A 238 1.47 -0.29 -20.51
N VAL A 239 1.18 -1.55 -20.20
CA VAL A 239 0.72 -2.58 -21.12
C VAL A 239 -0.70 -3.03 -20.73
N PRO A 240 -1.44 -3.70 -21.62
CA PRO A 240 -2.72 -4.31 -21.23
C PRO A 240 -2.52 -5.31 -20.09
N ALA A 241 -3.03 -4.98 -18.91
CA ALA A 241 -2.90 -5.77 -17.70
C ALA A 241 -3.96 -5.39 -16.66
N VAL A 242 -4.13 -6.23 -15.65
CA VAL A 242 -4.79 -5.89 -14.39
C VAL A 242 -3.70 -5.48 -13.41
N TYR A 243 -3.62 -4.19 -13.07
CA TYR A 243 -2.63 -3.68 -12.12
C TYR A 243 -3.13 -3.82 -10.69
N HIS A 244 -2.40 -4.55 -9.86
CA HIS A 244 -2.75 -4.81 -8.47
C HIS A 244 -1.86 -3.97 -7.54
N TYR A 245 -2.49 -3.08 -6.77
CA TYR A 245 -1.84 -2.13 -5.87
C TYR A 245 -1.85 -2.69 -4.45
N ASP A 246 -0.70 -2.79 -3.79
CA ASP A 246 -0.67 -3.03 -2.33
C ASP A 246 -0.79 -1.69 -1.56
N ALA A 247 -1.16 -1.78 -0.29
CA ALA A 247 -1.17 -0.68 0.65
C ALA A 247 0.21 0.04 0.70
N GLY A 248 0.23 1.28 0.20
CA GLY A 248 1.43 2.12 0.15
C GLY A 248 2.03 2.27 -1.25
N SER A 249 1.60 1.45 -2.22
CA SER A 249 2.05 1.53 -3.61
C SER A 249 1.41 2.67 -4.39
N LEU A 250 0.27 3.20 -3.94
CA LEU A 250 -0.37 4.38 -4.51
C LEU A 250 0.14 5.65 -3.82
N GLY A 251 0.81 6.50 -4.58
CA GLY A 251 1.40 7.77 -4.13
C GLY A 251 0.81 8.96 -4.86
N LEU A 252 1.42 10.14 -4.71
CA LEU A 252 1.12 11.35 -5.52
C LEU A 252 2.32 11.70 -6.42
N ARG A 253 2.99 10.69 -6.98
CA ARG A 253 4.20 10.89 -7.79
C ARG A 253 3.80 11.36 -9.19
N GLU A 254 4.31 12.51 -9.60
CA GLU A 254 3.98 13.10 -10.90
C GLU A 254 4.43 12.21 -12.09
N ASP A 255 5.59 11.57 -11.94
CA ASP A 255 6.24 10.78 -12.99
C ASP A 255 5.91 9.28 -12.95
N ASP A 256 5.08 8.82 -12.00
CA ASP A 256 4.72 7.40 -11.90
C ASP A 256 3.50 7.09 -12.78
N VAL A 257 3.70 6.26 -13.82
CA VAL A 257 2.62 5.90 -14.76
C VAL A 257 1.47 5.14 -14.11
N TYR A 258 1.71 4.43 -13.00
CA TYR A 258 0.69 3.66 -12.28
C TYR A 258 -0.14 4.56 -11.36
N ASP A 259 0.48 5.51 -10.64
CA ASP A 259 -0.25 6.56 -9.90
C ASP A 259 -1.14 7.35 -10.89
N ARG A 260 -0.58 7.76 -12.03
CA ARG A 260 -1.31 8.49 -13.06
C ARG A 260 -2.49 7.68 -13.61
N LEU A 261 -2.30 6.38 -13.87
CA LEU A 261 -3.38 5.49 -14.30
C LEU A 261 -4.50 5.45 -13.26
N PHE A 262 -4.16 5.20 -11.99
CA PHE A 262 -5.14 5.15 -10.90
C PHE A 262 -5.94 6.46 -10.81
N TYR A 263 -5.28 7.62 -10.76
CA TYR A 263 -5.98 8.91 -10.64
C TYR A 263 -6.78 9.27 -11.89
N THR A 264 -6.32 8.86 -13.07
CA THR A 264 -7.08 9.05 -14.32
C THR A 264 -8.41 8.32 -14.24
N VAL A 265 -8.42 7.06 -13.78
CA VAL A 265 -9.66 6.30 -13.59
C VAL A 265 -10.48 6.89 -12.43
N PHE A 266 -9.87 7.08 -11.26
CA PHE A 266 -10.53 7.54 -10.05
C PHE A 266 -11.27 8.88 -10.26
N SER A 267 -10.68 9.81 -11.01
CA SER A 267 -11.28 11.12 -11.34
C SER A 267 -12.59 11.04 -12.10
N GLN A 268 -12.87 9.90 -12.76
CA GLN A 268 -14.11 9.67 -13.51
C GLN A 268 -15.20 9.03 -12.63
N THR A 269 -14.86 8.57 -11.43
CA THR A 269 -15.77 7.81 -10.57
C THR A 269 -16.66 8.73 -9.73
N PRO A 270 -17.84 8.24 -9.27
CA PRO A 270 -18.68 8.96 -8.31
C PRO A 270 -18.03 9.25 -6.94
N TRP A 271 -16.83 8.72 -6.67
CA TRP A 271 -16.09 8.99 -5.43
C TRP A 271 -15.15 10.19 -5.53
N CYS A 272 -14.85 10.66 -6.74
CA CYS A 272 -14.11 11.90 -6.95
C CYS A 272 -15.09 13.08 -7.13
N ASP A 273 -15.83 13.37 -6.05
CA ASP A 273 -16.78 14.48 -5.99
C ASP A 273 -16.15 15.79 -5.46
N GLU A 274 -16.92 16.88 -5.49
CA GLU A 274 -16.51 18.19 -4.98
C GLU A 274 -16.08 18.13 -3.51
N ASP A 275 -16.78 17.32 -2.71
CA ASP A 275 -16.49 17.10 -1.29
C ASP A 275 -15.14 16.41 -1.07
N PHE A 276 -14.80 15.43 -1.91
CA PHE A 276 -13.52 14.75 -1.91
C PHE A 276 -12.41 15.72 -2.28
N LEU A 277 -12.57 16.47 -3.37
CA LEU A 277 -11.59 17.46 -3.82
C LEU A 277 -11.36 18.53 -2.75
N TYR A 278 -12.43 19.06 -2.15
CA TYR A 278 -12.33 20.02 -1.05
C TYR A 278 -11.59 19.45 0.15
N ARG A 279 -11.89 18.21 0.57
CA ARG A 279 -11.15 17.53 1.65
C ARG A 279 -9.67 17.36 1.31
N CYS A 280 -9.34 17.02 0.06
CA CYS A 280 -7.97 16.90 -0.41
C CYS A 280 -7.23 18.23 -0.32
N PHE A 281 -7.77 19.31 -0.88
CA PHE A 281 -7.15 20.63 -0.82
C PHE A 281 -7.00 21.13 0.62
N ALA A 282 -8.04 21.00 1.45
CA ALA A 282 -7.97 21.39 2.85
C ALA A 282 -6.94 20.56 3.64
N GLN A 283 -6.73 19.28 3.29
CA GLN A 283 -5.69 18.46 3.91
C GLN A 283 -4.29 18.88 3.47
N MET A 284 -4.11 19.25 2.19
CA MET A 284 -2.85 19.78 1.68
C MET A 284 -2.50 21.12 2.33
N GLU A 285 -3.47 22.03 2.49
CA GLU A 285 -3.31 23.29 3.22
C GLU A 285 -2.93 23.06 4.68
N ARG A 286 -3.67 22.19 5.40
CA ARG A 286 -3.35 21.85 6.79
C ARG A 286 -1.94 21.28 6.92
N GLN A 287 -1.53 20.40 6.00
CA GLN A 287 -0.19 19.84 6.02
C GLN A 287 0.84 20.94 5.80
N HIS A 288 0.64 21.79 4.78
CA HIS A 288 1.49 22.93 4.51
C HIS A 288 1.64 23.88 5.72
N ASP A 289 0.56 24.16 6.44
CA ASP A 289 0.59 24.98 7.66
C ASP A 289 1.40 24.33 8.78
N ILE A 290 1.25 23.01 8.99
CA ILE A 290 2.05 22.23 9.95
C ILE A 290 3.53 22.33 9.59
N ASP A 291 3.87 22.20 8.31
CA ASP A 291 5.27 22.23 7.86
C ASP A 291 5.85 23.65 7.97
N LEU A 292 5.05 24.68 7.69
CA LEU A 292 5.42 26.07 7.92
C LEU A 292 5.62 26.37 9.41
N GLU A 293 4.78 25.84 10.28
CA GLU A 293 4.93 25.99 11.72
C GLU A 293 6.22 25.32 12.20
N LEU A 294 6.50 24.09 11.77
CA LEU A 294 7.73 23.39 12.07
C LEU A 294 8.95 24.19 11.57
N ALA A 295 8.91 24.67 10.32
CA ALA A 295 9.96 25.52 9.78
C ALA A 295 10.15 26.80 10.61
N ARG A 296 9.07 27.49 11.01
CA ARG A 296 9.14 28.69 11.86
C ARG A 296 9.71 28.38 13.24
N GLN A 297 9.34 27.27 13.85
CA GLN A 297 9.91 26.84 15.13
C GLN A 297 11.42 26.62 15.00
N VAL A 298 11.84 25.89 13.96
CA VAL A 298 13.27 25.69 13.66
C VAL A 298 13.98 27.04 13.45
N PHE A 299 13.46 27.91 12.58
CA PHE A 299 14.07 29.21 12.30
C PHE A 299 14.05 30.17 13.50
N SER A 300 13.04 30.11 14.36
CA SER A 300 12.96 30.90 15.60
C SER A 300 14.08 30.50 16.57
N VAL A 301 14.24 29.19 16.83
CA VAL A 301 15.34 28.64 17.63
C VAL A 301 16.69 28.99 17.01
N ALA A 302 16.80 28.92 15.68
CA ALA A 302 18.02 29.21 14.94
C ALA A 302 18.38 30.71 14.91
N SER A 303 17.41 31.64 14.89
CA SER A 303 17.64 33.08 14.71
C SER A 303 18.31 33.77 15.90
N GLN A 304 18.12 33.23 17.11
CA GLN A 304 18.73 33.75 18.34
C GLN A 304 20.09 33.11 18.64
N ARG A 305 20.55 32.20 17.78
CA ARG A 305 21.71 31.35 17.98
C ARG A 305 22.67 31.44 16.76
N GLN A 306 23.95 31.19 16.98
CA GLN A 306 24.91 30.91 15.93
C GLN A 306 24.61 29.52 15.35
N ARG A 307 24.29 29.43 14.06
CA ARG A 307 24.01 28.16 13.39
C ARG A 307 25.33 27.52 12.95
N ILE A 308 25.46 26.23 13.19
CA ILE A 308 26.63 25.45 12.80
C ILE A 308 26.18 24.29 11.91
N PHE A 309 26.44 24.42 10.62
CA PHE A 309 26.09 23.42 9.61
C PHE A 309 27.19 22.35 9.58
N CYS A 310 26.85 21.12 9.91
CA CYS A 310 27.77 19.99 9.93
C CYS A 310 27.45 19.06 8.76
N ALA A 311 28.32 18.97 7.77
CA ALA A 311 28.11 18.17 6.57
C ALA A 311 29.45 17.86 5.88
N ASN A 312 29.49 16.90 4.95
CA ASN A 312 30.73 16.55 4.23
C ASN A 312 31.27 17.70 3.36
N GLU A 313 32.51 17.60 2.88
CA GLU A 313 33.13 18.69 2.11
C GLU A 313 32.40 18.99 0.79
N ALA A 314 31.88 17.95 0.13
CA ALA A 314 31.15 18.08 -1.13
C ALA A 314 29.86 18.92 -0.99
N SER A 315 29.19 18.84 0.17
CA SER A 315 27.94 19.56 0.44
C SER A 315 28.14 21.04 0.80
N GLN A 316 29.37 21.51 1.01
CA GLN A 316 29.63 22.83 1.58
C GLN A 316 29.10 23.97 0.71
N LYS A 317 29.36 23.90 -0.60
CA LYS A 317 28.93 24.94 -1.54
C LYS A 317 27.40 24.99 -1.65
N ALA A 318 26.75 23.84 -1.72
CA ALA A 318 25.29 23.76 -1.80
C ALA A 318 24.61 24.32 -0.55
N ILE A 319 25.12 23.98 0.65
CA ILE A 319 24.60 24.50 1.92
C ILE A 319 24.82 26.02 2.04
N GLN A 320 25.95 26.53 1.57
CA GLN A 320 26.23 27.97 1.52
C GLN A 320 25.20 28.73 0.67
N GLU A 321 24.88 28.22 -0.50
CA GLU A 321 23.90 28.82 -1.42
C GLU A 321 22.46 28.71 -0.90
N LEU A 322 22.07 27.53 -0.38
CA LEU A 322 20.71 27.26 0.09
C LEU A 322 20.32 28.06 1.34
N PHE A 323 21.23 28.18 2.30
CA PHE A 323 20.94 28.82 3.59
C PHE A 323 21.43 30.27 3.68
N ASN A 324 22.09 30.76 2.62
CA ASN A 324 22.69 32.08 2.56
C ASN A 324 23.51 32.39 3.83
N LEU A 325 24.54 31.57 4.07
CA LEU A 325 25.36 31.65 5.29
C LEU A 325 25.93 33.06 5.45
N GLY A 326 25.52 33.77 6.51
CA GLY A 326 25.87 35.17 6.74
C GLY A 326 26.27 35.45 8.19
N GLY A 327 26.99 36.55 8.42
CA GLY A 327 27.27 37.13 9.73
C GLY A 327 28.00 36.21 10.73
N LYS A 328 27.23 35.37 11.46
CA LYS A 328 27.69 34.54 12.59
C LYS A 328 27.72 33.03 12.29
N ASP A 329 27.14 32.56 11.20
CA ASP A 329 27.04 31.13 10.92
C ASP A 329 28.40 30.48 10.65
N ARG A 330 28.51 29.16 10.90
CA ARG A 330 29.72 28.37 10.65
C ARG A 330 29.41 27.06 9.94
N TYR A 331 30.40 26.54 9.25
CA TYR A 331 30.38 25.23 8.61
C TYR A 331 31.44 24.33 9.25
N LEU A 332 31.07 23.10 9.59
CA LEU A 332 31.96 22.07 10.12
C LEU A 332 31.95 20.85 9.19
N THR A 333 33.11 20.54 8.61
CA THR A 333 33.24 19.46 7.63
C THR A 333 33.21 18.09 8.30
N MET A 334 32.20 17.28 7.96
CA MET A 334 32.01 15.91 8.43
C MET A 334 32.86 14.89 7.70
N ARG A 335 33.56 14.02 8.44
CA ARG A 335 34.32 12.88 7.93
C ARG A 335 33.79 11.60 8.59
N SER A 336 33.72 10.53 7.81
CA SER A 336 33.07 9.26 8.17
C SER A 336 33.77 8.48 9.28
N ASP A 337 35.03 8.78 9.55
CA ASP A 337 35.92 8.11 10.51
C ASP A 337 35.98 8.79 11.89
N MET A 338 35.16 9.83 12.12
CA MET A 338 35.20 10.60 13.36
C MET A 338 34.00 10.37 14.29
N ASP A 339 34.28 10.41 15.60
CA ASP A 339 33.25 10.55 16.65
C ASP A 339 32.69 11.97 16.64
N TRP A 340 31.52 12.11 16.02
CA TRP A 340 30.85 13.39 15.86
C TRP A 340 30.24 13.91 17.16
N ALA A 341 29.65 13.04 18.00
CA ALA A 341 29.08 13.48 19.27
C ALA A 341 30.17 13.99 20.22
N GLY A 342 31.30 13.27 20.33
CA GLY A 342 32.45 13.70 21.12
C GLY A 342 33.07 14.99 20.60
N ARG A 343 33.20 15.14 19.27
CA ARG A 343 33.73 16.36 18.65
C ARG A 343 32.84 17.58 18.90
N LEU A 344 31.53 17.44 18.79
CA LEU A 344 30.57 18.51 19.08
C LEU A 344 30.62 18.92 20.57
N CYS A 345 30.68 17.94 21.47
CA CYS A 345 30.89 18.19 22.91
C CYS A 345 32.20 18.95 23.19
N GLN A 346 33.30 18.56 22.53
CA GLN A 346 34.58 19.24 22.67
C GLN A 346 34.54 20.67 22.12
N TYR A 347 33.88 20.85 20.97
CA TYR A 347 33.74 22.15 20.32
C TYR A 347 32.96 23.15 21.20
N GLU A 348 31.90 22.70 21.87
CA GLU A 348 31.19 23.52 22.88
C GLU A 348 32.07 23.87 24.10
N ARG A 349 32.84 22.91 24.64
CA ARG A 349 33.69 23.14 25.82
C ARG A 349 34.74 24.22 25.60
N VAL A 350 35.27 24.35 24.38
CA VAL A 350 36.33 25.31 24.04
C VAL A 350 35.77 26.70 23.71
N SER A 351 34.48 26.80 23.36
CA SER A 351 33.84 28.07 23.03
C SER A 351 32.43 28.12 23.62
N PRO A 352 32.29 28.19 24.95
CA PRO A 352 31.00 28.09 25.61
C PRO A 352 30.23 29.40 25.43
N ALA A 353 29.31 29.39 24.48
CA ALA A 353 28.24 30.36 24.41
C ALA A 353 26.98 29.57 24.08
N GLY A 354 26.11 29.37 25.08
CA GLY A 354 24.83 28.64 25.04
C GLY A 354 23.79 29.27 24.11
N ARG A 355 24.19 29.50 22.86
CA ARG A 355 23.48 30.16 21.78
C ARG A 355 23.90 29.52 20.46
N ARG A 356 24.09 28.20 20.38
CA ARG A 356 24.37 27.51 19.11
C ARG A 356 23.31 26.48 18.79
N LEU A 357 23.08 26.30 17.51
CA LEU A 357 22.25 25.25 16.97
C LEU A 357 23.07 24.49 15.93
N TYR A 358 23.25 23.20 16.15
CA TYR A 358 23.97 22.32 15.23
C TYR A 358 22.99 21.66 14.25
N ILE A 359 23.18 21.93 12.96
CA ILE A 359 22.34 21.42 11.88
C ILE A 359 23.14 20.33 11.18
N LEU A 360 22.75 19.06 11.37
CA LEU A 360 23.55 17.89 10.99
C LEU A 360 23.01 17.28 9.69
N PHE A 361 23.83 17.24 8.63
CA PHE A 361 23.52 16.52 7.38
C PHE A 361 24.37 15.25 7.34
N SER A 362 23.87 14.18 7.97
CA SER A 362 24.60 12.92 8.09
C SER A 362 23.67 11.72 7.91
N GLY A 363 24.09 10.74 7.12
CA GLY A 363 23.42 9.43 7.05
C GLY A 363 23.50 8.61 8.34
N GLN A 364 24.29 9.06 9.32
CA GLN A 364 24.41 8.47 10.65
C GLN A 364 23.70 9.31 11.73
N TYR A 365 22.75 10.18 11.35
CA TYR A 365 22.07 11.10 12.27
C TYR A 365 21.52 10.40 13.52
N GLU A 366 20.80 9.30 13.38
CA GLU A 366 20.21 8.57 14.52
C GLU A 366 21.25 8.08 15.53
N LYS A 367 22.41 7.63 15.04
CA LYS A 367 23.52 7.23 15.93
C LYS A 367 24.06 8.44 16.69
N ILE A 368 24.36 9.52 15.97
CA ILE A 368 24.88 10.77 16.56
C ILE A 368 23.88 11.34 17.58
N LYS A 369 22.59 11.31 17.25
CA LYS A 369 21.49 11.73 18.12
C LYS A 369 21.49 10.96 19.43
N GLN A 370 21.55 9.63 19.41
CA GLN A 370 21.58 8.83 20.64
C GLN A 370 22.77 9.19 21.54
N GLU A 371 23.95 9.40 20.94
CA GLU A 371 25.16 9.80 21.67
C GLU A 371 25.05 11.21 22.26
N LEU A 372 24.50 12.18 21.52
CA LEU A 372 24.28 13.56 22.00
C LEU A 372 23.21 13.61 23.11
N LEU A 373 22.11 12.86 22.98
CA LEU A 373 21.09 12.73 24.02
C LEU A 373 21.69 12.13 25.30
N ALA A 374 22.54 11.09 25.18
CA ALA A 374 23.25 10.51 26.32
C ALA A 374 24.24 11.51 26.97
N ALA A 375 24.77 12.45 26.19
CA ALA A 375 25.60 13.56 26.67
C ALA A 375 24.78 14.75 27.23
N GLY A 376 23.45 14.66 27.26
CA GLY A 376 22.54 15.65 27.86
C GLY A 376 22.09 16.78 26.92
N TRP A 377 22.33 16.66 25.62
CA TRP A 377 21.84 17.61 24.62
C TRP A 377 20.37 17.38 24.29
N GLN A 378 19.66 18.40 23.80
CA GLN A 378 18.26 18.31 23.43
C GLN A 378 18.06 18.49 21.91
N GLU A 379 17.45 17.50 21.26
CA GLU A 379 17.04 17.59 19.85
C GLU A 379 15.98 18.69 19.67
N GLY A 380 16.10 19.46 18.59
CA GLY A 380 15.25 20.63 18.32
C GLY A 380 15.63 21.89 19.11
N GLN A 381 16.52 21.78 20.10
CA GLN A 381 17.07 22.94 20.83
C GLN A 381 18.56 23.14 20.56
N ASP A 382 19.38 22.11 20.78
CA ASP A 382 20.84 22.17 20.67
C ASP A 382 21.33 21.64 19.33
N PHE A 383 20.67 20.62 18.79
CA PHE A 383 20.96 20.05 17.48
C PHE A 383 19.68 19.59 16.77
N MET A 384 19.75 19.40 15.45
CA MET A 384 18.65 18.88 14.64
C MET A 384 19.14 18.23 13.35
N ASP A 385 18.28 17.42 12.76
CA ASP A 385 18.49 16.85 11.43
C ASP A 385 18.36 17.96 10.37
N GLY A 386 19.47 18.25 9.69
CA GLY A 386 19.53 19.24 8.63
C GLY A 386 18.74 18.86 7.40
N TRP A 387 18.52 17.57 7.17
CA TRP A 387 17.71 17.09 6.05
C TRP A 387 16.29 17.66 6.16
N LEU A 388 15.70 17.79 7.35
CA LEU A 388 14.36 18.38 7.55
C LEU A 388 14.18 19.81 6.99
N LEU A 389 15.28 20.50 6.67
CA LEU A 389 15.26 21.87 6.16
C LEU A 389 15.40 21.97 4.64
N LEU A 390 15.60 20.84 3.95
CA LEU A 390 15.76 20.81 2.51
C LEU A 390 14.42 20.61 1.79
N PRO A 391 14.19 21.33 0.67
CA PRO A 391 13.10 21.03 -0.25
C PRO A 391 13.15 19.57 -0.74
N GLU A 392 12.00 19.00 -1.08
CA GLU A 392 11.83 17.60 -1.51
C GLU A 392 12.82 17.15 -2.60
N LYS A 393 13.17 18.04 -3.54
CA LYS A 393 14.18 17.80 -4.60
C LYS A 393 15.62 17.59 -4.10
N TYR A 394 15.90 17.84 -2.83
CA TYR A 394 17.23 17.73 -2.21
C TYR A 394 17.23 16.78 -0.99
N SER A 395 16.22 15.91 -0.86
CA SER A 395 16.07 14.89 0.19
C SER A 395 16.00 15.45 1.62
N GLY A 396 14.87 16.07 1.95
CA GLY A 396 14.52 16.49 3.30
C GLY A 396 13.17 15.95 3.77
N HIS A 397 13.13 15.33 4.94
CA HIS A 397 12.01 14.56 5.48
C HIS A 397 10.79 15.37 5.97
N LEU A 398 10.35 16.35 5.19
CA LEU A 398 8.95 16.76 5.17
C LEU A 398 8.43 16.43 3.77
N PHE A 399 7.47 15.50 3.73
CA PHE A 399 6.91 14.84 2.54
C PHE A 399 7.64 13.57 2.03
N ARG A 400 6.81 12.65 1.52
CA ARG A 400 7.07 11.22 1.36
C ARG A 400 7.91 10.91 0.10
N SER A 401 9.15 10.42 0.23
CA SER A 401 9.73 9.28 -0.52
C SER A 401 11.28 9.21 -0.36
N PRO A 402 11.89 8.02 -0.18
CA PRO A 402 13.33 7.84 0.02
C PRO A 402 14.06 7.44 -1.28
N ALA A 403 14.68 8.38 -2.00
CA ALA A 403 15.70 8.02 -3.01
C ALA A 403 16.52 9.23 -3.52
N LEU A 404 17.43 9.81 -2.72
CA LEU A 404 18.60 10.48 -3.30
C LEU A 404 19.79 10.70 -2.33
N ILE A 405 20.15 9.73 -1.49
CA ILE A 405 21.45 9.80 -0.78
C ILE A 405 22.12 8.43 -0.81
N ARG A 406 22.61 8.03 -1.99
CA ARG A 406 23.72 7.06 -2.10
C ARG A 406 24.97 7.66 -2.75
N ASN A 407 24.93 8.92 -3.18
CA ASN A 407 26.08 9.59 -3.83
C ASN A 407 26.27 11.07 -3.41
N LEU A 408 25.69 11.49 -2.28
CA LEU A 408 26.24 12.58 -1.46
C LEU A 408 26.99 11.94 -0.30
#